data_AF-A0A1Q7P3W3-F1
#
_entry.id   AF-A0A1Q7P3W3-F1
#
_cell.length_a   1.000
_cell.length_b   1.000
_cell.length_c   1.000
_cell.angle_alpha   90.00
_cell.angle_beta   90.00
_cell.angle_gamma   90.00
#
_symmetry.space_group_name_H-M   'P 1'
#
loop_
_entity.id
_entity.type
_entity.pdbx_description
1 polymer ?
#
loop_
_entity_poly.entity_id
_entity_poly.type
_entity_poly.pdbx_seq_one_letter_code
_entity_poly.pdbx_strand_id
1 'polypeptide(L)'
;MALLDDIDEVLIPEEVLQARIRELGRTISNDYNGKEPLLVGILTGAVPFVADLLRQISISCQLDFMATSSYGAKTESSGIVRILKDLEQSIEGRNVIIVDDIIDTGLTMDYLLETLKARYPASLKVCA
;
A
#
# COMPACT_ATOMS: atom_id res chain seq x y z
N MET A 1 -29.90 -8.95 -8.06
CA MET A 1 -29.62 -7.51 -7.90
C MET A 1 -28.16 -7.33 -8.18
N ALA A 2 -27.85 -6.56 -9.22
CA ALA A 2 -26.47 -6.34 -9.60
C ALA A 2 -25.89 -5.31 -8.64
N LEU A 3 -24.62 -5.46 -8.24
CA LEU A 3 -23.89 -4.52 -7.40
C LEU A 3 -23.97 -3.06 -7.92
N LEU A 4 -24.23 -2.91 -9.22
CA LEU A 4 -24.39 -1.65 -9.93
C LEU A 4 -25.67 -0.89 -9.57
N ASP A 5 -26.71 -1.58 -9.09
CA ASP A 5 -27.99 -0.96 -8.75
C ASP A 5 -27.89 -0.09 -7.47
N ASP A 6 -26.85 -0.31 -6.66
CA ASP A 6 -26.57 0.41 -5.40
C ASP A 6 -25.52 1.54 -5.58
N ILE A 7 -25.07 1.83 -6.80
CA ILE A 7 -24.04 2.85 -7.10
C ILE A 7 -24.69 4.13 -7.60
N ASP A 8 -24.46 5.24 -6.90
CA ASP A 8 -24.92 6.58 -7.30
C ASP A 8 -24.08 7.15 -8.46
N GLU A 9 -22.74 7.12 -8.32
CA GLU A 9 -21.81 7.64 -9.31
C GLU A 9 -20.50 6.83 -9.37
N VAL A 10 -19.94 6.71 -10.56
CA VAL A 10 -18.57 6.18 -10.78
C VAL A 10 -17.57 7.33 -10.67
N LEU A 11 -16.88 7.43 -9.54
CA LEU A 11 -15.91 8.50 -9.28
C LEU A 11 -14.62 8.38 -10.12
N ILE A 12 -14.15 7.16 -10.35
CA ILE A 12 -12.92 6.88 -11.08
C ILE A 12 -13.23 5.80 -12.13
N PRO A 13 -13.30 6.15 -13.43
CA PRO A 13 -13.46 5.16 -14.48
C PRO A 13 -12.27 4.20 -14.54
N GLU A 14 -12.52 2.94 -14.88
CA GLU A 14 -11.49 1.89 -14.92
C GLU A 14 -10.31 2.27 -15.83
N GLU A 15 -10.57 2.83 -17.01
CA GLU A 15 -9.53 3.23 -17.95
C GLU A 15 -8.59 4.30 -17.37
N VAL A 16 -9.16 5.23 -16.59
CA VAL A 16 -8.42 6.30 -15.90
C VAL A 16 -7.57 5.72 -14.78
N LEU A 17 -8.16 4.83 -13.96
CA LEU A 17 -7.44 4.13 -12.90
C LEU A 17 -6.26 3.33 -13.47
N GLN A 18 -6.50 2.51 -14.50
CA GLN A 18 -5.47 1.68 -15.11
C GLN A 18 -4.38 2.52 -15.80
N ALA A 19 -4.72 3.68 -16.39
CA ALA A 19 -3.73 4.61 -16.91
C ALA A 19 -2.83 5.15 -15.79
N ARG A 20 -3.42 5.53 -14.65
CA ARG A 20 -2.64 6.03 -13.51
C ARG A 20 -1.75 4.95 -12.90
N ILE A 21 -2.24 3.71 -12.78
CA ILE A 21 -1.44 2.58 -12.29
C ILE A 21 -0.23 2.32 -13.21
N ARG A 22 -0.39 2.40 -14.53
CA ARG A 22 0.73 2.29 -15.49
C ARG A 22 1.79 3.37 -15.28
N GLU A 23 1.38 4.62 -15.05
CA GLU A 23 2.30 5.72 -14.77
C GLU A 23 3.07 5.50 -13.46
N LEU A 24 2.39 5.04 -12.41
CA LEU A 24 3.00 4.73 -11.11
C LEU A 24 3.98 3.57 -11.23
N GLY A 25 3.63 2.49 -11.94
CA GLY A 25 4.52 1.35 -12.20
C GLY A 25 5.80 1.78 -12.92
N ARG A 26 5.70 2.65 -13.94
CA ARG A 26 6.87 3.24 -14.61
C ARG A 26 7.72 4.11 -13.67
N THR A 27 7.06 4.91 -12.83
CA THR A 27 7.74 5.78 -11.86
C THR A 27 8.57 4.96 -10.88
N ILE A 28 7.94 3.96 -10.25
CA ILE A 28 8.61 3.03 -9.33
C ILE A 28 9.75 2.29 -10.03
N SER A 29 9.53 1.80 -11.24
CA SER A 29 10.57 1.08 -12.00
C SER A 29 11.79 1.94 -12.28
N ASN A 30 11.61 3.24 -12.55
CA ASN A 30 12.71 4.17 -12.76
C ASN A 30 13.43 4.52 -11.46
N ASP A 31 12.68 4.88 -10.41
CA ASP A 31 13.23 5.30 -9.11
C ASP A 31 14.03 4.19 -8.41
N TYR A 32 13.66 2.94 -8.67
CA TYR A 32 14.29 1.76 -8.11
C TYR A 32 15.05 0.92 -9.14
N ASN A 33 15.42 1.48 -10.30
CA ASN A 33 16.20 0.76 -11.30
C ASN A 33 17.50 0.21 -10.72
N GLY A 34 17.79 -1.08 -11.00
CA GLY A 34 18.94 -1.79 -10.44
C GLY A 34 18.83 -2.14 -8.96
N LYS A 35 17.65 -1.96 -8.34
CA LYS A 35 17.34 -2.37 -6.96
C LYS A 35 16.21 -3.40 -6.97
N GLU A 36 15.94 -3.98 -5.79
CA GLU A 36 14.84 -4.94 -5.58
C GLU A 36 13.97 -4.49 -4.39
N PRO A 37 13.04 -3.53 -4.61
CA PRO A 37 12.20 -3.02 -3.53
C PRO A 37 11.22 -4.09 -3.02
N LEU A 38 10.86 -3.98 -1.74
CA LEU A 38 9.77 -4.72 -1.13
C LEU A 38 8.49 -3.88 -1.18
N LEU A 39 7.49 -4.35 -1.91
CA LEU A 39 6.14 -3.82 -1.83
C LEU A 39 5.43 -4.45 -0.62
N VAL A 40 4.85 -3.62 0.23
CA VAL A 40 4.08 -4.04 1.40
C VAL A 40 2.63 -3.59 1.19
N GLY A 41 1.76 -4.52 0.82
CA GLY A 41 0.32 -4.25 0.70
C GLY A 41 -0.37 -4.24 2.06
N ILE A 42 -1.14 -3.19 2.36
CA ILE A 42 -1.95 -3.13 3.58
C ILE A 42 -3.29 -3.84 3.33
N LEU A 43 -3.54 -4.90 4.09
CA LEU A 43 -4.77 -5.68 3.97
C LEU A 43 -5.95 -4.95 4.62
N THR A 44 -7.17 -5.05 4.06
CA THR A 44 -7.54 -5.87 2.87
C THR A 44 -7.76 -5.04 1.60
N GLY A 45 -8.07 -3.75 1.73
CA GLY A 45 -8.56 -2.91 0.65
C GLY A 45 -7.55 -2.67 -0.48
N ALA A 46 -6.25 -2.63 -0.16
CA ALA A 46 -5.19 -2.38 -1.13
C ALA A 46 -4.96 -3.54 -2.12
N VAL A 47 -5.52 -4.73 -1.90
CA VAL A 47 -5.20 -5.94 -2.69
C VAL A 47 -5.40 -5.76 -4.20
N PRO A 48 -6.52 -5.21 -4.71
CA PRO A 48 -6.69 -5.00 -6.15
C PRO A 48 -5.65 -4.03 -6.71
N PHE A 49 -5.39 -2.91 -6.01
CA PHE A 49 -4.42 -1.91 -6.43
C PHE A 49 -3.00 -2.47 -6.44
N VAL A 50 -2.59 -3.19 -5.39
CA VAL A 50 -1.29 -3.88 -5.31
C VAL A 50 -1.11 -4.84 -6.48
N ALA A 51 -2.13 -5.66 -6.78
CA ALA A 51 -2.05 -6.65 -7.85
C ALA A 51 -1.88 -5.99 -9.22
N ASP A 52 -2.62 -4.92 -9.49
CA ASP A 52 -2.53 -4.19 -10.76
C ASP A 52 -1.22 -3.41 -10.87
N LEU A 53 -0.79 -2.74 -9.79
CA LEU A 53 0.47 -2.00 -9.74
C LEU A 53 1.67 -2.91 -9.96
N LEU A 54 1.70 -4.07 -9.29
CA LEU A 54 2.78 -5.05 -9.41
C LEU A 54 2.99 -5.50 -10.88
N ARG A 55 1.91 -5.69 -11.64
CA ARG A 55 1.98 -6.05 -13.06
C ARG A 55 2.58 -4.95 -13.95
N GLN A 56 2.57 -3.70 -13.49
CA GLN A 56 3.12 -2.55 -14.25
C GLN A 56 4.57 -2.21 -13.85
N ILE A 57 5.12 -2.84 -12.81
CA ILE A 57 6.51 -2.66 -12.41
C ILE A 57 7.40 -3.57 -13.28
N SER A 58 8.38 -2.97 -13.97
CA SER A 58 9.23 -3.66 -14.96
C SER A 58 10.58 -4.09 -14.41
N ILE A 59 10.78 -4.03 -13.09
CA ILE A 59 12.00 -4.44 -12.39
C ILE A 59 11.67 -5.55 -11.38
N SER A 60 12.68 -6.29 -10.94
CA SER A 60 12.50 -7.26 -9.85
C SER A 60 12.01 -6.56 -8.58
N CYS A 61 10.98 -7.10 -7.97
CA CYS A 61 10.48 -6.65 -6.68
C CYS A 61 9.91 -7.84 -5.91
N GLN A 62 9.82 -7.69 -4.59
CA GLN A 62 9.19 -8.67 -3.71
C GLN A 62 7.90 -8.11 -3.16
N LEU A 63 6.99 -8.99 -2.77
CA LEU A 63 5.69 -8.66 -2.20
C LEU A 63 5.57 -9.29 -0.81
N ASP A 64 5.13 -8.51 0.16
CA ASP A 64 4.64 -8.96 1.45
C ASP A 64 3.36 -8.20 1.80
N PHE A 65 2.64 -8.67 2.81
CA PHE A 65 1.39 -8.08 3.27
C PHE A 65 1.44 -7.86 4.77
N MET A 66 0.89 -6.73 5.21
CA MET A 66 0.59 -6.47 6.62
C MET A 66 -0.92 -6.36 6.81
N ALA A 67 -1.40 -6.80 7.97
CA ALA A 67 -2.79 -6.60 8.37
C ALA A 67 -2.83 -5.84 9.70
N THR A 68 -3.64 -4.80 9.76
CA THR A 68 -3.84 -4.00 10.96
C THR A 68 -5.31 -3.90 11.32
N SER A 69 -5.61 -3.75 12.61
CA SER A 69 -6.95 -3.34 13.07
C SER A 69 -6.86 -2.09 13.94
N SER A 70 -7.80 -1.17 13.80
CA SER A 70 -7.92 -0.02 14.70
C SER A 70 -8.26 -0.47 16.14
N TYR A 71 -7.69 0.20 17.13
CA TYR A 71 -8.07 0.00 18.53
C TYR A 71 -9.31 0.86 18.87
N GLY A 72 -10.51 0.27 18.74
CA GLY A 72 -11.75 0.82 19.32
C GLY A 72 -12.93 0.89 18.37
N ALA A 73 -14.13 0.64 18.89
CA ALA A 73 -15.41 0.69 18.16
C ALA A 73 -15.92 2.12 17.89
N LYS A 74 -15.06 3.14 17.99
CA LYS A 74 -15.41 4.54 17.73
C LYS A 74 -14.80 4.97 16.39
N THR A 75 -15.57 5.77 15.67
CA THR A 75 -15.31 6.29 14.32
C THR A 75 -14.05 7.16 14.17
N GLU A 76 -13.33 7.41 15.27
CA GLU A 76 -12.06 8.13 15.29
C GLU A 76 -10.94 7.17 15.73
N SER A 77 -9.98 6.91 14.83
CA SER A 77 -8.82 6.11 15.18
C SER A 77 -7.96 6.88 16.19
N SER A 78 -7.51 6.21 17.26
CA SER A 78 -6.51 6.77 18.18
C SER A 78 -5.12 6.89 17.56
N GLY A 79 -4.97 6.59 16.26
CA GLY A 79 -3.70 6.37 15.57
C GLY A 79 -2.95 5.10 15.96
N ILE A 80 -3.30 4.49 17.10
CA ILE A 80 -2.72 3.20 17.50
C ILE A 80 -3.48 2.09 16.78
N VAL A 81 -2.76 1.31 15.98
CA VAL A 81 -3.29 0.10 15.33
C VAL A 81 -2.65 -1.16 15.90
N ARG A 82 -3.43 -2.25 15.94
CA ARG A 82 -2.93 -3.58 16.28
C ARG A 82 -2.42 -4.23 15.00
N ILE A 83 -1.16 -4.65 14.98
CA ILE A 83 -0.64 -5.51 13.91
C ILE A 83 -1.21 -6.92 14.13
N LEU A 84 -2.05 -7.37 13.20
CA LEU A 84 -2.64 -8.71 13.17
C LEU A 84 -1.76 -9.68 12.37
N LYS A 85 -1.17 -9.20 11.28
CA LYS A 85 -0.15 -9.89 10.49
C LYS A 85 1.00 -8.91 10.26
N ASP A 86 2.19 -9.31 10.66
CA ASP A 86 3.43 -8.57 10.41
C ASP A 86 4.13 -9.09 9.13
N LEU A 87 5.20 -8.40 8.74
CA LEU A 87 6.12 -8.81 7.67
C LEU A 87 6.79 -10.15 8.01
N GLU A 88 6.95 -11.00 6.99
CA GLU A 88 7.65 -12.28 7.11
C GLU A 88 9.16 -12.11 6.97
N GLN A 89 9.59 -11.05 6.28
CA GLN A 89 10.99 -10.78 5.98
C GLN A 89 11.51 -9.56 6.75
N SER A 90 12.81 -9.58 7.07
CA SER A 90 13.49 -8.38 7.56
C SER A 90 13.49 -7.29 6.49
N ILE A 91 13.30 -6.04 6.92
CA ILE A 91 13.39 -4.86 6.07
C ILE A 91 14.63 -4.02 6.33
N GLU A 92 15.54 -4.45 7.19
CA GLU A 92 16.79 -3.75 7.46
C GLU A 92 17.58 -3.57 6.16
N GLY A 93 17.99 -2.33 5.87
CA GLY A 93 18.72 -1.99 4.65
C GLY A 93 17.93 -2.16 3.34
N ARG A 94 16.62 -2.48 3.40
CA ARG A 94 15.78 -2.65 2.21
C ARG A 94 15.11 -1.36 1.77
N ASN A 95 14.82 -1.27 0.48
CA ASN A 95 13.92 -0.26 -0.05
C ASN A 95 12.49 -0.77 0.08
N VAL A 96 11.64 -0.07 0.82
CA VAL A 96 10.28 -0.51 1.12
C VAL A 96 9.28 0.52 0.58
N ILE A 97 8.25 0.02 -0.11
CA ILE A 97 7.14 0.80 -0.63
C ILE A 97 5.87 0.25 -0.01
N ILE A 98 5.25 1.00 0.89
CA ILE A 98 3.94 0.68 1.45
C ILE A 98 2.89 1.03 0.40
N VAL A 99 1.96 0.12 0.13
CA VAL A 99 0.88 0.31 -0.82
C VAL A 99 -0.45 0.17 -0.09
N ASP A 100 -1.26 1.22 -0.16
CA ASP A 100 -2.59 1.29 0.47
C ASP A 100 -3.63 1.74 -0.57
N ASP A 101 -4.93 1.50 -0.31
CA ASP A 101 -6.00 1.92 -1.22
C ASP A 101 -6.43 3.38 -1.03
N ILE A 102 -6.43 3.87 0.21
CA ILE A 102 -6.79 5.26 0.51
C ILE A 102 -6.07 5.75 1.78
N ILE A 103 -5.63 7.01 1.73
CA ILE A 103 -5.17 7.72 2.91
C ILE A 103 -6.17 8.84 3.21
N ASP A 104 -6.93 8.65 4.29
CA ASP A 104 -7.86 9.66 4.79
C ASP A 104 -7.16 10.56 5.83
N THR A 105 -7.30 10.27 7.12
CA THR A 105 -6.66 11.06 8.19
C THR A 105 -5.14 10.90 8.30
N GLY A 106 -4.57 9.86 7.70
CA GLY A 106 -3.14 9.55 7.77
C GLY A 106 -2.65 8.86 9.04
N LEU A 107 -3.44 8.81 10.11
CA LEU A 107 -3.01 8.32 11.43
C LEU A 107 -2.49 6.88 11.42
N THR A 108 -3.17 5.97 10.70
CA THR A 108 -2.70 4.58 10.54
C THR A 108 -1.40 4.50 9.77
N MET A 109 -1.26 5.29 8.69
CA MET A 109 -0.05 5.32 7.89
C MET A 109 1.13 5.88 8.69
N ASP A 110 0.92 6.95 9.47
CA ASP A 110 1.94 7.52 10.35
C ASP A 110 2.45 6.50 11.37
N TYR A 111 1.54 5.78 12.04
CA TYR A 111 1.91 4.72 12.97
C TYR A 111 2.74 3.61 12.29
N LEU A 112 2.32 3.17 11.10
CA LEU A 112 3.04 2.15 10.33
C LEU A 112 4.43 2.65 9.90
N LEU A 113 4.53 3.90 9.44
CA LEU A 113 5.79 4.51 9.06
C LEU A 113 6.75 4.60 10.26
N GLU A 114 6.28 5.04 11.43
CA GLU A 114 7.09 5.07 12.66
C GLU A 114 7.57 3.66 13.05
N THR A 115 6.65 2.69 13.04
CA THR A 115 6.96 1.29 13.39
C THR A 115 7.98 0.66 12.44
N LEU A 116 7.86 0.90 11.14
CA LEU A 116 8.75 0.32 10.14
C LEU A 116 10.09 1.06 10.03
N LYS A 117 10.13 2.38 10.27
CA LYS A 117 11.40 3.14 10.36
C LYS A 117 12.31 2.61 11.47
N ALA A 118 11.74 2.17 12.60
CA ALA A 118 12.49 1.57 13.69
C ALA A 118 13.14 0.22 13.34
N ARG A 119 12.83 -0.34 12.16
CA ARG A 119 13.46 -1.56 11.60
C ARG A 119 14.57 -1.25 10.58
N TYR A 120 14.98 0.02 10.48
CA TYR A 120 16.12 0.51 9.70
C TYR A 120 16.12 0.15 8.20
N PRO A 121 15.02 0.40 7.45
CA PRO A 121 15.05 0.27 5.99
C PRO A 121 15.99 1.31 5.36
N ALA A 122 16.58 0.97 4.21
CA ALA A 122 17.36 1.92 3.40
C ALA A 122 16.48 3.06 2.85
N SER A 123 15.23 2.76 2.51
CA SER A 123 14.22 3.77 2.23
C SER A 123 12.82 3.26 2.56
N LEU A 124 11.93 4.19 2.93
CA LEU A 124 10.53 3.90 3.19
C LEU A 124 9.68 4.95 2.46
N LYS A 125 8.82 4.49 1.54
CA LYS A 125 7.93 5.31 0.72
C LYS A 125 6.50 4.77 0.76
N VAL A 126 5.54 5.59 0.36
CA VAL A 126 4.11 5.26 0.32
C VAL A 126 3.58 5.49 -1.09
N CYS A 127 2.70 4.59 -1.54
CA CYS A 127 1.95 4.68 -2.78
C CYS A 127 0.47 4.41 -2.46
N ALA A 128 -0.37 5.41 -2.66
CA ALA A 128 -1.82 5.37 -2.46
C ALA A 128 -2.49 6.28 -3.49
#